data_AF-A0A957WVF2-F1
#
_entry.id   AF-A0A957WVF2-F1
#
_cell.length_a   1.000
_cell.length_b   1.000
_cell.length_c   1.000
_cell.angle_alpha   90.00
_cell.angle_beta   90.00
_cell.angle_gamma   90.00
#
_symmetry.space_group_name_H-M   'P 1'
#
loop_
_entity.id
_entity.type
_entity.pdbx_description
1 polymer ?
#
loop_
_entity_poly.entity_id
_entity_poly.type
_entity_poly.pdbx_seq_one_letter_code
_entity_poly.pdbx_strand_id
1 'polypeptide(L)' 'AHESCGKCYPCQIGTQRQAEILHRIQHGHGQPVDIDTLLELATVMTDTSICGLGQAAGWAVTDAIKRWPELLGSMNDER' A
#
# COMPACT_ATOMS: atom_id res chain seq x y z
N ALA A 1 -8.86 5.50 -0.88
CA ALA A 1 -10.16 4.86 -1.19
C ALA A 1 -11.24 5.84 -1.69
N HIS A 2 -11.36 7.05 -1.14
CA HIS A 2 -12.45 8.00 -1.45
C HIS A 2 -12.61 8.33 -2.95
N GLU A 3 -11.49 8.48 -3.68
CA GLU A 3 -11.48 8.80 -5.12
C GLU A 3 -11.63 7.57 -6.05
N SER A 4 -11.83 6.37 -5.49
CA SER A 4 -12.05 5.18 -6.31
C SER A 4 -13.47 5.17 -6.87
N CYS A 5 -13.61 4.97 -8.19
CA CYS A 5 -14.92 4.84 -8.84
C CYS A 5 -15.60 3.48 -8.63
N GLY A 6 -14.94 2.50 -8.00
CA GLY A 6 -15.52 1.19 -7.66
C GLY A 6 -15.68 0.20 -8.82
N LYS A 7 -15.23 0.52 -10.04
CA LYS A 7 -15.44 -0.34 -11.23
C LYS A 7 -14.59 -1.63 -11.26
N CYS A 8 -13.50 -1.68 -10.49
CA CYS A 8 -12.68 -2.88 -10.36
C CYS A 8 -12.33 -3.14 -8.89
N TYR A 9 -12.55 -4.37 -8.45
CA TYR A 9 -12.22 -4.84 -7.10
C TYR A 9 -10.76 -4.62 -6.68
N PRO A 10 -9.73 -4.87 -7.52
CA PRO A 10 -8.35 -4.62 -7.11
C PRO A 10 -8.12 -3.15 -6.70
N CYS A 11 -8.65 -2.18 -7.45
CA CYS A 11 -8.55 -0.77 -7.07
C CYS A 11 -9.44 -0.41 -5.87
N GLN A 12 -10.70 -0.87 -5.84
CA GLN A 12 -11.65 -0.52 -4.79
C GLN A 12 -11.20 -1.02 -3.42
N ILE A 13 -10.93 -2.32 -3.32
CA ILE A 13 -10.56 -2.96 -2.06
C ILE A 13 -9.09 -2.72 -1.75
N GLY A 14 -8.22 -2.75 -2.76
CA GLY A 14 -6.78 -2.53 -2.59
C GLY A 14 -6.47 -1.15 -2.04
N THR A 15 -7.06 -0.07 -2.58
CA THR A 15 -6.84 1.29 -2.04
C THR A 15 -7.41 1.48 -0.63
N GLN A 16 -8.39 0.68 -0.22
CA GLN A 16 -8.90 0.68 1.15
C GLN A 16 -7.93 -0.03 2.08
N ARG A 17 -7.47 -1.22 1.72
CA ARG A 17 -6.50 -1.99 2.53
C ARG A 17 -5.16 -1.29 2.66
N GLN A 18 -4.63 -0.72 1.57
CA GLN A 18 -3.43 0.11 1.63
C GLN A 18 -3.61 1.25 2.64
N ALA A 19 -4.74 1.97 2.61
CA ALA A 19 -5.00 3.07 3.53
C ALA A 19 -5.10 2.60 4.99
N GLU A 20 -5.74 1.47 5.26
CA GLU A 20 -5.84 0.89 6.61
C GLU A 20 -4.47 0.48 7.17
N ILE A 21 -3.64 -0.16 6.36
CA ILE A 21 -2.28 -0.56 6.75
C ILE A 21 -1.43 0.69 7.01
N LEU A 22 -1.42 1.65 6.07
CA LEU A 22 -0.65 2.89 6.22
C LEU A 22 -1.10 3.71 7.44
N HIS A 23 -2.42 3.78 7.69
CA HIS A 23 -2.96 4.42 8.88
C HIS A 23 -2.49 3.70 10.16
N ARG A 24 -2.49 2.37 10.17
CA ARG A 24 -1.98 1.58 11.29
C ARG A 24 -0.50 1.83 11.54
N ILE A 25 0.33 1.85 10.49
CA ILE A 25 1.76 2.16 10.56
C ILE A 25 1.98 3.57 11.13
N GLN A 26 1.26 4.57 10.62
CA GLN A 26 1.35 5.96 11.08
C GLN A 26 1.08 6.12 12.59
N HIS A 27 0.24 5.27 13.17
CA HIS A 27 -0.12 5.31 14.60
C HIS A 27 0.74 4.37 15.47
N GLY A 28 1.85 3.84 14.94
CA GLY A 28 2.77 2.98 15.70
C GLY A 28 2.23 1.57 15.96
N HIS A 29 1.20 1.15 15.22
CA HIS A 29 0.58 -0.16 15.34
C HIS A 29 0.95 -1.13 14.20
N GLY A 30 1.99 -0.78 13.43
CA GLY A 30 2.47 -1.57 12.31
C GLY A 30 2.79 -3.02 12.72
N GLN A 31 2.54 -3.94 11.79
CA GLN A 31 2.85 -5.37 11.96
C GLN A 31 4.05 -5.75 11.10
N PRO A 32 4.84 -6.76 11.49
CA PRO A 32 5.97 -7.23 10.68
C PRO A 32 5.60 -7.61 9.24
N VAL A 33 4.34 -8.00 9.01
CA VAL A 33 3.83 -8.46 7.71
C VAL A 33 3.34 -7.31 6.81
N ASP A 34 3.24 -6.09 7.35
CA ASP A 34 2.53 -5.00 6.69
C ASP A 34 3.21 -4.56 5.38
N ILE A 35 4.55 -4.53 5.35
CA ILE A 35 5.32 -4.18 4.15
C ILE A 35 5.11 -5.22 3.05
N ASP A 36 5.22 -6.51 3.38
CA ASP A 36 5.02 -7.59 2.40
C ASP A 36 3.59 -7.55 1.85
N THR A 37 2.60 -7.35 2.74
CA THR A 37 1.19 -7.20 2.35
C THR A 37 0.98 -6.01 1.43
N LEU A 38 1.62 -4.86 1.72
CA LEU A 38 1.56 -3.67 0.87
C LEU A 38 2.16 -3.91 -0.51
N LEU A 39 3.28 -4.64 -0.61
CA LEU A 39 3.94 -4.97 -1.88
C LEU A 39 3.12 -5.94 -2.73
N GLU A 40 2.52 -6.96 -2.12
CA GLU A 40 1.62 -7.89 -2.81
C GLU A 40 0.38 -7.16 -3.34
N LEU A 41 -0.26 -6.35 -2.50
CA LEU A 41 -1.42 -5.54 -2.91
C LEU A 41 -1.06 -4.58 -4.04
N ALA A 42 0.08 -3.91 -3.94
CA ALA A 42 0.55 -2.97 -4.96
C ALA A 42 0.78 -3.67 -6.31
N THR A 43 1.32 -4.89 -6.30
CA THR A 43 1.53 -5.69 -7.51
C THR A 43 0.19 -6.06 -8.15
N VAL A 44 -0.73 -6.63 -7.37
CA VAL A 44 -2.08 -6.99 -7.85
C VAL A 44 -2.81 -5.77 -8.41
N MET A 45 -2.76 -4.64 -7.72
CA MET A 45 -3.40 -3.39 -8.17
C MET A 45 -2.79 -2.86 -9.47
N THR A 46 -1.47 -2.94 -9.62
CA THR A 46 -0.75 -2.51 -10.83
C THR A 46 -1.15 -3.37 -12.03
N ASP A 47 -1.19 -4.68 -11.86
CA ASP A 47 -1.38 -5.60 -12.99
C ASP A 47 -2.84 -5.77 -13.39
N THR A 48 -3.78 -5.58 -12.47
CA THR A 48 -5.19 -5.99 -12.66
C THR A 48 -6.21 -4.86 -12.59
N SER A 49 -5.80 -3.64 -12.22
CA SER A 49 -6.70 -2.49 -12.28
C SER A 49 -7.02 -2.09 -13.72
N ILE A 50 -8.29 -1.79 -13.99
CA ILE A 50 -8.79 -1.47 -15.34
C ILE A 50 -8.29 -0.11 -15.85
N CYS A 51 -7.92 0.81 -14.95
CA CYS A 51 -7.48 2.16 -15.32
C CYS A 51 -6.22 2.60 -14.58
N GLY A 52 -5.58 3.65 -15.10
CA GLY A 52 -4.33 4.18 -14.56
C GLY A 52 -4.41 4.68 -13.11
N LEU A 53 -5.58 5.03 -12.59
CA LEU A 53 -5.72 5.42 -11.18
C LEU A 53 -5.42 4.24 -10.24
N GLY A 54 -5.99 3.06 -10.52
CA GLY A 54 -5.75 1.87 -9.70
C GLY A 54 -4.30 1.40 -9.79
N GLN A 55 -3.70 1.50 -10.99
CA GLN A 55 -2.29 1.18 -11.20
C GLN A 55 -1.38 2.15 -10.45
N ALA A 56 -1.63 3.45 -10.57
CA ALA A 56 -0.85 4.49 -9.90
C ALA A 56 -0.94 4.38 -8.37
N ALA A 57 -2.09 3.97 -7.82
CA ALA A 57 -2.21 3.70 -6.39
C ALA A 57 -1.30 2.54 -5.93
N GLY A 58 -1.13 1.50 -6.75
CA GLY A 58 -0.13 0.44 -6.52
C GLY A 58 1.31 0.97 -6.57
N TRP A 59 1.64 1.74 -7.61
CA TRP A 59 2.98 2.34 -7.74
C TRP A 59 3.33 3.28 -6.59
N ALA A 60 2.39 4.11 -6.13
CA ALA A 60 2.62 5.06 -5.05
C ALA A 60 3.14 4.37 -3.77
N VAL A 61 2.56 3.22 -3.41
CA VAL A 61 3.01 2.43 -2.25
C VAL A 61 4.38 1.80 -2.50
N THR A 62 4.58 1.21 -3.68
CA THR A 62 5.85 0.56 -4.02
C THR A 62 7.01 1.56 -4.04
N ASP A 63 6.78 2.73 -4.64
CA ASP A 63 7.77 3.81 -4.69
C ASP A 63 8.04 4.39 -3.30
N ALA A 64 7.00 4.52 -2.46
CA ALA A 64 7.18 4.97 -1.08
C ALA A 64 8.09 4.02 -0.29
N ILE A 65 7.86 2.71 -0.38
CA ILE A 65 8.69 1.69 0.28
C ILE A 65 10.14 1.71 -0.25
N LYS A 66 10.31 1.85 -1.57
CA LYS A 66 11.64 1.87 -2.20
C LYS A 66 12.45 3.13 -1.87
N ARG A 67 11.79 4.29 -1.79
CA ARG A 67 12.46 5.59 -1.65
C ARG A 67 12.60 6.04 -0.20
N TRP A 68 11.65 5.65 0.66
CA TRP A 68 11.59 6.03 2.07
C TRP A 68 11.24 4.84 2.98
N PRO A 69 12.07 3.77 2.98
CA PRO A 69 11.83 2.60 3.83
C PRO A 69 11.73 2.96 5.32
N GLU A 70 12.45 4.00 5.78
CA GLU A 70 12.43 4.50 7.15
C GLU A 70 11.05 5.01 7.61
N LEU A 71 10.22 5.51 6.68
CA LEU A 71 8.88 6.01 7.00
C LEU A 71 7.87 4.90 7.27
N LEU A 72 8.14 3.69 6.77
CA LEU A 72 7.20 2.56 6.81
C LEU A 72 7.69 1.42 7.70
N GLY A 73 8.99 1.39 8.03
CA GLY A 73 9.53 0.45 8.99
C GLY A 73 11.06 0.41 9.02
N SER A 74 11.66 1.25 9.87
CA SER A 74 12.80 0.84 10.69
C SER A 74 12.32 0.56 12.12
N MET A 75 11.66 -0.59 12.33
CA MET A 75 11.45 -1.20 13.66
C MET A 75 12.49 -2.32 13.88
N ASN A 76 13.76 -2.04 13.57
CA ASN A 76 14.88 -2.94 13.85
C ASN A 76 16.19 -2.16 14.07
N ASP A 77 16.11 -1.04 14.79
CA ASP A 77 17.28 -0.34 15.32
C ASP A 77 17.67 -0.92 16.70
N GLU A 78 18.00 -2.21 16.70
CA GLU A 78 18.74 -2.89 17.78
C GLU A 78 19.86 -3.74 17.15
N ARG A 79 20.80 -3.07 16.46
CA ARG A 79 22.14 -3.61 16.17
C ARG A 79 23.22 -2.56 16.41
#